data_AF-A0A7R9Q822-F1
#
_entry.id   AF-A0A7R9Q822-F1
#
_cell.length_a   1.000
_cell.length_b   1.000
_cell.length_c   1.000
_cell.angle_alpha   90.00
_cell.angle_beta   90.00
_cell.angle_gamma   90.00
#
_symmetry.space_group_name_H-M   'P 1'
#
loop_
_entity.id
_entity.type
_entity.pdbx_description
1 polymer ?
#
loop_
_entity_poly.entity_id
_entity_poly.type
_entity_poly.pdbx_seq_one_letter_code
_entity_poly.pdbx_strand_id
1 'polypeptide(L)'
;SFDGFAKQVADIVGDRGLDTLINNAGILLRNTLNDVTADAMLTNFEVNSVSPLILTKALLPVLKQSGATKRKTSVVNISSYLGSIGEAHKFGPALYYPYCTSKAAQNMITKCLSVDLAPHGIIAVAVHPGHVQTDMGGPRGAINVETSVNGILNVLNKLTDTDAGKLIGYDGTSVLITGANRGIGLGLVTALLAKPNGGPKHVIATTRQATNPALDELRDQHLNLHVLQLDGTDYKSFDGFAKQVADIVGDRGLDTLINNAVTADDMVTNFKVNSVSPLMLTKALLPVLKQSGATKRKTIVVNMSSIGGSITVAPNLLPSMYYPYCPSKAALNMITKCLSIDLASHAIMAVAIHPGSVQRDVDDTDGTIPMETIFTSMKSYKHFSNQDYPIFVVPMMRF
;
A
#
# COMPACT_ATOMS: atom_id res chain seq x y z
N SER A 1 12.44 6.04 38.21
CA SER A 1 13.37 5.61 37.15
C SER A 1 12.71 4.55 36.29
N PHE A 2 13.20 4.31 35.07
CA PHE A 2 12.68 3.22 34.22
C PHE A 2 12.86 1.84 34.86
N ASP A 3 13.94 1.62 35.64
CA ASP A 3 14.16 0.35 36.34
C ASP A 3 13.11 0.08 37.43
N GLY A 4 12.73 1.12 38.18
CA GLY A 4 11.66 1.02 39.17
C GLY A 4 10.30 0.70 38.52
N PHE A 5 10.01 1.30 37.37
CA PHE A 5 8.81 1.00 36.60
C PHE A 5 8.84 -0.41 36.00
N ALA A 6 9.97 -0.85 35.47
CA ALA A 6 10.12 -2.20 34.93
C ALA A 6 9.89 -3.28 36.00
N LYS A 7 10.32 -3.03 37.24
CA LYS A 7 10.00 -3.91 38.37
C LYS A 7 8.50 -3.99 38.64
N GLN A 8 7.80 -2.85 38.67
CA GLN A 8 6.35 -2.83 38.84
C GLN A 8 5.62 -3.61 37.74
N VAL A 9 6.05 -3.44 36.48
CA VAL A 9 5.48 -4.20 35.36
C VAL A 9 5.74 -5.69 35.52
N ALA A 10 6.97 -6.09 35.91
CA ALA A 10 7.32 -7.48 36.16
C ALA A 10 6.44 -8.11 37.26
N ASP A 11 6.19 -7.39 38.36
CA ASP A 11 5.32 -7.85 39.44
C ASP A 11 3.86 -8.06 38.97
N ILE A 12 3.38 -7.24 38.02
CA ILE A 12 2.02 -7.34 37.46
C ILE A 12 1.89 -8.49 36.47
N VAL A 13 2.84 -8.63 35.54
CA VAL A 13 2.74 -9.63 34.47
C VAL A 13 3.18 -11.02 34.94
N GLY A 14 4.01 -11.09 35.99
CA GLY A 14 4.56 -12.31 36.54
C GLY A 14 5.18 -13.20 35.47
N ASP A 15 4.94 -14.51 35.57
CA ASP A 15 5.56 -15.47 34.67
C ASP A 15 5.06 -15.39 33.21
N ARG A 16 3.94 -14.69 32.96
CA ARG A 16 3.47 -14.44 31.59
C ARG A 16 4.39 -13.47 30.86
N GLY A 17 5.09 -12.55 31.51
CA GLY A 17 5.78 -11.49 30.79
C GLY A 17 4.82 -10.56 30.03
N LEU A 18 5.38 -9.63 29.25
CA LEU A 18 4.63 -8.57 28.58
C LEU A 18 4.45 -8.89 27.08
N ASP A 19 3.21 -9.05 26.62
CA ASP A 19 2.92 -9.33 25.21
C ASP A 19 3.04 -8.10 24.31
N THR A 20 2.65 -6.91 24.77
CA THR A 20 2.67 -5.71 23.92
C THR A 20 3.05 -4.48 24.72
N LEU A 21 4.12 -3.81 24.28
CA LEU A 21 4.50 -2.49 24.75
C LEU A 21 4.09 -1.45 23.70
N ILE A 22 3.24 -0.50 24.06
CA ILE A 22 2.88 0.64 23.19
C ILE A 22 3.53 1.92 23.73
N ASN A 23 4.59 2.36 23.06
CA ASN A 23 5.22 3.65 23.33
C ASN A 23 4.42 4.77 22.66
N ASN A 24 3.39 5.24 23.36
CA ASN A 24 2.46 6.26 22.87
C ASN A 24 2.85 7.70 23.21
N ALA A 25 3.52 7.91 24.35
CA ALA A 25 3.84 9.25 24.82
C ALA A 25 4.64 10.06 23.78
N GLY A 26 4.30 11.34 23.63
CA GLY A 26 4.99 12.23 22.71
C GLY A 26 4.59 13.69 22.86
N ILE A 27 5.48 14.57 22.44
CA ILE A 27 5.28 16.03 22.37
C ILE A 27 5.53 16.55 20.96
N LEU A 28 4.98 17.73 20.65
CA LEU A 28 5.12 18.42 19.38
C LEU A 28 5.49 19.89 19.62
N LEU A 29 6.78 20.20 19.51
CA LEU A 29 7.27 21.57 19.41
C LEU A 29 7.22 22.05 17.95
N ARG A 30 6.59 23.21 17.72
CA ARG A 30 6.26 23.74 16.38
C ARG A 30 7.35 24.66 15.80
N ASN A 31 8.60 24.50 16.20
CA ASN A 31 9.68 25.36 15.70
C ASN A 31 10.03 25.06 14.24
N THR A 32 10.18 26.11 13.46
CA THR A 32 10.62 26.13 12.07
C THR A 32 12.11 26.46 11.99
N LEU A 33 12.65 26.58 10.77
CA LEU A 33 14.05 27.01 10.59
C LEU A 33 14.35 28.37 11.23
N ASN A 34 13.37 29.28 11.30
CA ASN A 34 13.57 30.64 11.78
C ASN A 34 13.75 30.73 13.31
N ASP A 35 13.24 29.74 14.05
CA ASP A 35 13.08 29.81 15.51
C ASP A 35 13.47 28.52 16.24
N VAL A 36 14.03 27.53 15.55
CA VAL A 36 14.50 26.27 16.16
C VAL A 36 15.73 26.50 17.04
N THR A 37 15.73 25.89 18.22
CA THR A 37 16.86 25.87 19.15
C THR A 37 17.36 24.45 19.39
N ALA A 38 18.61 24.32 19.85
CA ALA A 38 19.17 23.03 20.25
C ALA A 38 18.34 22.39 21.39
N ASP A 39 17.93 23.18 22.37
CA ASP A 39 17.11 22.71 23.49
C ASP A 39 15.77 22.16 23.01
N ALA A 40 15.07 22.86 22.11
CA ALA A 40 13.81 22.38 21.55
C ALA A 40 13.99 21.05 20.81
N MET A 41 15.07 20.89 20.03
CA MET A 41 15.41 19.62 19.37
C MET A 41 15.66 18.50 20.40
N LEU A 42 16.49 18.76 21.41
CA LEU A 42 16.87 17.79 22.43
C LEU A 42 15.66 17.36 23.28
N THR A 43 14.81 18.31 23.71
CA THR A 43 13.58 18.01 24.44
C THR A 43 12.64 17.11 23.62
N ASN A 44 12.46 17.40 22.33
CA ASN A 44 11.59 16.59 21.48
C ASN A 44 12.19 15.19 21.19
N PHE A 45 13.52 15.08 21.03
CA PHE A 45 14.22 13.79 20.92
C PHE A 45 14.14 12.96 22.20
N GLU A 46 14.32 13.58 23.35
CA GLU A 46 14.30 12.91 24.64
C GLU A 46 12.95 12.22 24.86
N VAL A 47 11.85 12.95 24.63
CA VAL A 47 10.50 12.42 24.84
C VAL A 47 10.08 11.46 23.73
N ASN A 48 10.24 11.82 22.44
CA ASN A 48 9.67 11.04 21.34
C ASN A 48 10.54 9.86 20.89
N SER A 49 11.84 9.86 21.18
CA SER A 49 12.79 8.90 20.60
C SER A 49 13.59 8.16 21.66
N VAL A 50 14.28 8.89 22.55
CA VAL A 50 15.17 8.29 23.56
C VAL A 50 14.37 7.57 24.63
N SER A 51 13.35 8.20 25.19
CA SER A 51 12.52 7.61 26.26
C SER A 51 11.87 6.28 25.84
N PRO A 52 11.23 6.15 24.65
CA PRO A 52 10.76 4.87 24.13
C PRO A 52 11.83 3.77 24.05
N LEU A 53 13.05 4.12 23.60
CA LEU A 53 14.15 3.17 23.52
C LEU A 53 14.59 2.69 24.91
N ILE A 54 14.79 3.63 25.85
CA ILE A 54 15.22 3.28 27.21
C ILE A 54 14.14 2.49 27.95
N LEU A 55 12.86 2.85 27.78
CA LEU A 55 11.75 2.07 28.34
C LEU A 55 11.70 0.65 27.77
N THR A 56 11.86 0.51 26.45
CA THR A 56 11.91 -0.80 25.78
C THR A 56 13.08 -1.64 26.33
N LYS A 57 14.25 -1.02 26.51
CA LYS A 57 15.42 -1.68 27.12
C LYS A 57 15.14 -2.14 28.55
N ALA A 58 14.50 -1.30 29.37
CA ALA A 58 14.17 -1.63 30.76
C ALA A 58 13.15 -2.78 30.86
N LEU A 59 12.17 -2.83 29.94
CA LEU A 59 11.15 -3.88 29.86
C LEU A 59 11.59 -5.12 29.06
N LEU A 60 12.81 -5.14 28.54
CA LEU A 60 13.31 -6.24 27.72
C LEU A 60 13.24 -7.61 28.41
N PRO A 61 13.52 -7.77 29.72
CA PRO A 61 13.40 -9.07 30.38
C PRO A 61 11.99 -9.67 30.29
N VAL A 62 10.95 -8.88 30.59
CA VAL A 62 9.55 -9.34 30.57
C VAL A 62 9.01 -9.50 29.15
N LEU A 63 9.51 -8.73 28.18
CA LEU A 63 9.23 -8.93 26.76
C LEU A 63 9.83 -10.25 26.25
N LYS A 64 11.08 -10.56 26.62
CA LYS A 64 11.75 -11.83 26.27
C LYS A 64 11.04 -13.04 26.86
N GLN A 65 10.55 -12.91 28.08
CA GLN A 65 9.75 -13.94 28.73
C GLN A 65 8.48 -14.25 27.93
N SER A 66 7.76 -13.22 27.47
CA SER A 66 6.61 -13.41 26.59
C SER A 66 7.01 -14.04 25.25
N GLY A 67 8.04 -13.50 24.58
CA GLY A 67 8.51 -13.98 23.28
C GLY A 67 8.97 -15.45 23.30
N ALA A 68 9.57 -15.91 24.40
CA ALA A 68 9.96 -17.31 24.59
C ALA A 68 8.77 -18.29 24.58
N THR A 69 7.55 -17.81 24.89
CA THR A 69 6.33 -18.62 24.87
C THR A 69 5.70 -18.74 23.47
N LYS A 70 6.34 -18.19 22.42
CA LYS A 70 5.82 -18.10 21.04
C LYS A 70 4.47 -17.38 20.91
N ARG A 71 4.03 -16.67 21.95
CA ARG A 71 2.91 -15.73 21.86
C ARG A 71 3.35 -14.50 21.10
N LYS A 72 2.40 -13.89 20.40
CA LYS A 72 2.61 -12.68 19.62
C LYS A 72 3.07 -11.55 20.56
N THR A 73 4.38 -11.30 20.55
CA THR A 73 5.02 -10.30 21.40
C THR A 73 5.47 -9.13 20.55
N SER A 74 5.15 -7.89 20.95
CA SER A 74 5.46 -6.72 20.13
C SER A 74 5.83 -5.45 20.90
N VAL A 75 6.65 -4.62 20.26
CA VAL A 75 6.95 -3.25 20.66
C VAL A 75 6.42 -2.32 19.57
N VAL A 76 5.47 -1.47 19.94
CA VAL A 76 4.76 -0.56 19.04
C VAL A 76 5.14 0.86 19.41
N ASN A 77 5.82 1.55 18.49
CA ASN A 77 6.13 2.97 18.64
C ASN A 77 5.09 3.81 17.90
N ILE A 78 4.33 4.64 18.61
CA ILE A 78 3.40 5.58 17.98
C ILE A 78 4.21 6.73 17.38
N SER A 79 4.42 6.65 16.07
CA SER A 79 5.22 7.59 15.29
C SER A 79 4.30 8.58 14.55
N SER A 80 4.82 9.24 13.53
CA SER A 80 4.08 10.14 12.67
C SER A 80 4.52 9.97 11.23
N TYR A 81 3.59 10.22 10.30
CA TYR A 81 3.92 10.39 8.90
C TYR A 81 4.94 11.53 8.70
N LEU A 82 4.93 12.56 9.55
CA LEU A 82 5.93 13.65 9.53
C LEU A 82 7.36 13.18 9.89
N GLY A 83 7.53 11.98 10.43
CA GLY A 83 8.83 11.34 10.64
C GLY A 83 9.37 10.61 9.42
N SER A 84 8.66 10.60 8.29
CA SER A 84 9.10 9.94 7.07
C SER A 84 9.97 10.86 6.21
N ILE A 85 11.19 10.40 5.92
CA ILE A 85 12.17 11.16 5.12
C ILE A 85 11.64 11.49 3.71
N GLY A 86 11.03 10.50 3.04
CA GLY A 86 10.54 10.66 1.67
C GLY A 86 9.22 11.43 1.53
N GLU A 87 8.52 11.66 2.65
CA GLU A 87 7.10 11.99 2.61
C GLU A 87 6.75 13.24 3.45
N ALA A 88 7.54 13.61 4.45
CA ALA A 88 7.25 14.72 5.37
C ALA A 88 7.08 16.10 4.68
N HIS A 89 7.85 16.37 3.61
CA HIS A 89 7.83 17.64 2.87
C HIS A 89 6.49 17.94 2.19
N LYS A 90 5.61 16.95 2.05
CA LYS A 90 4.34 17.09 1.33
C LYS A 90 3.28 17.84 2.14
N PHE A 91 3.50 18.16 3.42
CA PHE A 91 2.49 18.72 4.34
C PHE A 91 2.59 20.23 4.59
N GLY A 92 3.46 20.93 3.87
CA GLY A 92 3.56 22.39 3.88
C GLY A 92 5.01 22.88 4.02
N PRO A 93 5.24 24.19 3.85
CA PRO A 93 6.59 24.78 3.88
C PRO A 93 7.21 24.80 5.28
N ALA A 94 6.40 24.67 6.34
CA ALA A 94 6.85 24.68 7.73
C ALA A 94 6.98 23.24 8.27
N LEU A 95 8.14 22.63 8.04
CA LEU A 95 8.52 21.42 8.78
C LEU A 95 8.81 21.82 10.23
N TYR A 96 8.11 21.22 11.18
CA TYR A 96 8.41 21.37 12.60
C TYR A 96 9.69 20.58 12.90
N TYR A 97 10.85 21.25 12.85
CA TYR A 97 12.16 20.59 12.87
C TYR A 97 12.30 19.62 14.06
N PRO A 98 12.02 20.02 15.32
CA PRO A 98 12.11 19.11 16.46
C PRO A 98 11.18 17.89 16.36
N TYR A 99 9.94 18.09 15.93
CA TYR A 99 8.97 17.00 15.86
C TYR A 99 9.27 16.01 14.73
N CYS A 100 9.49 16.51 13.51
CA CYS A 100 9.73 15.68 12.34
C CYS A 100 11.01 14.84 12.51
N THR A 101 12.11 15.44 12.94
CA THR A 101 13.37 14.71 13.14
C THR A 101 13.25 13.71 14.28
N SER A 102 12.55 14.04 15.38
CA SER A 102 12.36 13.09 16.49
C SER A 102 11.52 11.87 16.10
N LYS A 103 10.49 12.05 15.27
CA LYS A 103 9.72 10.93 14.73
C LYS A 103 10.51 10.13 13.69
N ALA A 104 11.39 10.76 12.92
CA ALA A 104 12.33 10.06 12.04
C ALA A 104 13.37 9.24 12.84
N ALA A 105 13.91 9.79 13.93
CA ALA A 105 14.79 9.07 14.85
C ALA A 105 14.05 7.87 15.49
N GLN A 106 12.80 8.06 15.92
CA GLN A 106 11.96 6.97 16.44
C GLN A 106 11.72 5.86 15.39
N ASN A 107 11.54 6.22 14.12
CA ASN A 107 11.43 5.25 13.01
C ASN A 107 12.73 4.44 12.83
N MET A 108 13.90 5.08 12.88
CA MET A 108 15.18 4.38 12.79
C MET A 108 15.44 3.48 14.00
N ILE A 109 15.16 3.98 15.21
CA ILE A 109 15.22 3.19 16.45
C ILE A 109 14.34 1.94 16.34
N THR A 110 13.12 2.10 15.82
CA THR A 110 12.23 0.96 15.58
C THR A 110 12.85 -0.06 14.63
N LYS A 111 13.54 0.41 13.57
CA LYS A 111 14.23 -0.48 12.64
C LYS A 111 15.38 -1.23 13.32
N CYS A 112 16.18 -0.56 14.16
CA CYS A 112 17.21 -1.22 14.96
C CYS A 112 16.61 -2.26 15.92
N LEU A 113 15.60 -1.87 16.69
CA LEU A 113 14.88 -2.78 17.59
C LEU A 113 14.31 -3.98 16.85
N SER A 114 13.84 -3.83 15.61
CA SER A 114 13.32 -4.94 14.82
C SER A 114 14.37 -6.03 14.57
N VAL A 115 15.64 -5.65 14.47
CA VAL A 115 16.76 -6.58 14.30
C VAL A 115 17.16 -7.18 15.64
N ASP A 116 17.31 -6.35 16.67
CA ASP A 116 17.77 -6.77 18.01
C ASP A 116 16.77 -7.68 18.72
N LEU A 117 15.47 -7.49 18.46
CA LEU A 117 14.38 -8.18 19.14
C LEU A 117 13.90 -9.44 18.38
N ALA A 118 14.20 -9.58 17.10
CA ALA A 118 13.78 -10.73 16.28
C ALA A 118 14.25 -12.10 16.82
N PRO A 119 15.51 -12.28 17.30
CA PRO A 119 15.95 -13.55 17.88
C PRO A 119 15.17 -13.98 19.13
N HIS A 120 14.41 -13.06 19.73
CA HIS A 120 13.61 -13.28 20.92
C HIS A 120 12.11 -13.46 20.62
N GLY A 121 11.71 -13.53 19.34
CA GLY A 121 10.31 -13.67 18.95
C GLY A 121 9.47 -12.42 19.21
N ILE A 122 10.10 -11.24 19.18
CA ILE A 122 9.44 -9.96 19.47
C ILE A 122 9.47 -9.07 18.22
N ILE A 123 8.28 -8.62 17.79
CA ILE A 123 8.08 -7.76 16.62
C ILE A 123 8.17 -6.29 17.03
N ALA A 124 9.08 -5.51 16.46
CA ALA A 124 9.12 -4.05 16.65
C ALA A 124 8.58 -3.31 15.43
N VAL A 125 7.59 -2.43 15.60
CA VAL A 125 6.99 -1.62 14.52
C VAL A 125 6.72 -0.19 14.94
N ALA A 126 6.67 0.71 13.96
CA ALA A 126 6.22 2.08 14.13
C ALA A 126 4.84 2.22 13.49
N VAL A 127 3.90 2.83 14.19
CA VAL A 127 2.54 3.06 13.68
C VAL A 127 2.27 4.55 13.66
N HIS A 128 1.82 5.08 12.51
CA HIS A 128 1.35 6.46 12.44
C HIS A 128 -0.19 6.49 12.58
N PRO A 129 -0.73 7.31 13.49
CA PRO A 129 -2.13 7.25 13.89
C PRO A 129 -3.10 8.00 12.94
N GLY A 130 -2.62 8.57 11.83
CA GLY A 130 -3.37 9.59 11.08
C GLY A 130 -3.13 11.02 11.60
N HIS A 131 -3.85 11.99 11.02
CA HIS A 131 -3.98 13.35 11.59
C HIS A 131 -5.22 13.38 12.48
N VAL A 132 -5.05 13.03 13.75
CA VAL A 132 -6.16 12.77 14.68
C VAL A 132 -6.59 14.05 15.38
N GLN A 133 -7.90 14.22 15.62
CA GLN A 133 -8.45 15.30 16.44
C GLN A 133 -8.10 15.09 17.93
N THR A 134 -6.88 15.49 18.28
CA THR A 134 -6.34 15.52 19.66
C THR A 134 -5.78 16.92 19.93
N ASP A 135 -5.33 17.21 21.16
CA ASP A 135 -4.63 18.46 21.47
C ASP A 135 -3.43 18.71 20.53
N MET A 136 -2.74 17.63 20.12
CA MET A 136 -1.59 17.70 19.22
C MET A 136 -1.98 17.90 17.74
N GLY A 137 -3.04 17.24 17.26
CA GLY A 137 -3.54 17.40 15.89
C GLY A 137 -4.46 18.62 15.69
N GLY A 138 -4.98 19.17 16.78
CA GLY A 138 -5.90 20.30 16.78
C GLY A 138 -7.29 19.95 16.21
N PRO A 139 -8.19 20.95 16.14
CA PRO A 139 -9.57 20.76 15.70
C PRO A 139 -9.70 20.43 14.21
N ARG A 140 -8.61 20.56 13.43
CA ARG A 140 -8.54 20.24 11.99
C ARG A 140 -8.00 18.83 11.72
N GLY A 141 -7.97 17.96 12.74
CA GLY A 141 -7.68 16.55 12.54
C GLY A 141 -8.62 15.95 11.48
N ALA A 142 -8.04 15.20 10.54
CA ALA A 142 -8.77 14.56 9.44
C ALA A 142 -9.65 13.40 9.94
N ILE A 143 -9.35 12.83 11.10
CA ILE A 143 -10.08 11.71 11.70
C ILE A 143 -10.26 11.89 13.21
N ASN A 144 -11.28 11.27 13.79
CA ASN A 144 -11.50 11.25 15.23
C ASN A 144 -10.63 10.16 15.94
N VAL A 145 -10.55 10.24 17.26
CA VAL A 145 -9.76 9.32 18.11
C VAL A 145 -10.21 7.85 17.94
N GLU A 146 -11.51 7.61 17.92
CA GLU A 146 -12.08 6.26 17.80
C GLU A 146 -11.64 5.58 16.50
N THR A 147 -11.71 6.29 15.38
CA THR A 147 -11.29 5.81 14.06
C THR A 147 -9.80 5.45 14.05
N SER A 148 -8.97 6.30 14.64
CA SER A 148 -7.53 6.06 14.77
C SER A 148 -7.24 4.80 15.61
N VAL A 149 -7.83 4.70 16.80
CA VAL A 149 -7.63 3.59 17.73
C VAL A 149 -8.09 2.27 17.11
N ASN A 150 -9.28 2.22 16.52
CA ASN A 150 -9.79 1.01 15.86
C ASN A 150 -8.89 0.56 14.71
N GLY A 151 -8.33 1.50 13.95
CA GLY A 151 -7.34 1.19 12.93
C GLY A 151 -6.04 0.62 13.50
N ILE A 152 -5.46 1.29 14.51
CA ILE A 152 -4.25 0.83 15.19
C ILE A 152 -4.45 -0.59 15.72
N LEU A 153 -5.53 -0.85 16.45
CA LEU A 153 -5.84 -2.19 16.99
C LEU A 153 -5.96 -3.25 15.88
N ASN A 154 -6.57 -2.90 14.74
CA ASN A 154 -6.61 -3.81 13.58
C ASN A 154 -5.23 -4.11 12.99
N VAL A 155 -4.34 -3.11 12.92
CA VAL A 155 -2.94 -3.32 12.52
C VAL A 155 -2.23 -4.21 13.53
N LEU A 156 -2.35 -3.91 14.83
CA LEU A 156 -1.71 -4.65 15.91
C LEU A 156 -2.13 -6.12 15.91
N ASN A 157 -3.43 -6.41 15.77
CA ASN A 157 -3.96 -7.77 15.69
C ASN A 157 -3.37 -8.58 14.50
N LYS A 158 -2.94 -7.91 13.44
CA LYS A 158 -2.45 -8.54 12.20
C LYS A 158 -0.93 -8.53 11.99
N LEU A 159 -0.16 -7.86 12.86
CA LEU A 159 1.31 -7.87 12.80
C LEU A 159 1.92 -9.28 12.73
N THR A 160 2.91 -9.45 11.86
CA THR A 160 3.77 -10.63 11.77
C THR A 160 5.25 -10.22 11.64
N ASP A 161 6.17 -11.19 11.69
CA ASP A 161 7.63 -10.92 11.68
C ASP A 161 8.10 -10.13 10.45
N THR A 162 7.40 -10.28 9.33
CA THR A 162 7.66 -9.56 8.07
C THR A 162 7.27 -8.08 8.15
N ASP A 163 6.55 -7.63 9.18
CA ASP A 163 6.27 -6.22 9.46
C ASP A 163 7.36 -5.52 10.28
N ALA A 164 8.28 -6.29 10.85
CA ALA A 164 9.30 -5.78 11.75
C ALA A 164 10.15 -4.67 11.07
N GLY A 165 10.19 -3.51 11.73
CA GLY A 165 10.95 -2.33 11.32
C GLY A 165 10.26 -1.43 10.31
N LYS A 166 8.98 -1.65 9.98
CA LYS A 166 8.19 -0.76 9.11
C LYS A 166 7.53 0.39 9.88
N LEU A 167 7.25 1.47 9.15
CA LEU A 167 6.26 2.48 9.53
C LEU A 167 4.93 2.13 8.84
N ILE A 168 3.87 1.86 9.62
CA ILE A 168 2.57 1.39 9.14
C ILE A 168 1.51 2.44 9.49
N GLY A 169 0.63 2.79 8.55
CA GLY A 169 -0.53 3.64 8.84
C GLY A 169 -1.61 2.86 9.59
N TYR A 170 -2.37 3.55 10.44
CA TYR A 170 -3.48 2.96 11.20
C TYR A 170 -4.53 2.23 10.33
N ASP A 171 -4.57 2.44 9.01
CA ASP A 171 -5.72 2.10 8.18
C ASP A 171 -5.52 0.99 7.11
N GLY A 172 -4.29 0.59 6.74
CA GLY A 172 -4.03 -0.40 5.68
C GLY A 172 -4.44 0.03 4.25
N THR A 173 -4.17 -0.75 3.20
CA THR A 173 -4.42 -0.35 1.78
C THR A 173 -5.71 -0.92 1.17
N SER A 174 -6.20 -0.35 0.07
CA SER A 174 -7.35 -0.86 -0.71
C SER A 174 -6.96 -1.10 -2.18
N VAL A 175 -7.33 -2.24 -2.73
CA VAL A 175 -6.99 -2.63 -4.11
C VAL A 175 -8.24 -3.11 -4.83
N LEU A 176 -8.52 -2.55 -6.00
CA LEU A 176 -9.58 -2.99 -6.91
C LEU A 176 -8.93 -3.61 -8.16
N ILE A 177 -9.35 -4.82 -8.53
CA ILE A 177 -8.86 -5.54 -9.70
C ILE A 177 -10.04 -5.86 -10.62
N THR A 178 -10.01 -5.34 -11.84
CA THR A 178 -11.03 -5.68 -12.85
C THR A 178 -10.73 -7.01 -13.53
N GLY A 179 -11.75 -7.80 -13.86
CA GLY A 179 -11.56 -9.05 -14.63
C GLY A 179 -10.80 -10.11 -13.83
N ALA A 180 -11.23 -10.33 -12.58
CA ALA A 180 -10.60 -11.23 -11.63
C ALA A 180 -11.16 -12.66 -11.65
N ASN A 181 -11.96 -13.03 -12.67
CA ASN A 181 -12.68 -14.29 -12.71
C ASN A 181 -11.80 -15.54 -12.99
N ARG A 182 -10.57 -15.35 -13.51
CA ARG A 182 -9.56 -16.40 -13.78
C ARG A 182 -8.18 -15.80 -14.06
N GLY A 183 -7.18 -16.66 -14.28
CA GLY A 183 -5.85 -16.27 -14.79
C GLY A 183 -5.16 -15.22 -13.91
N ILE A 184 -4.54 -14.22 -14.55
CA ILE A 184 -3.76 -13.16 -13.85
C ILE A 184 -4.61 -12.42 -12.82
N GLY A 185 -5.87 -12.07 -13.15
CA GLY A 185 -6.73 -11.33 -12.23
C GLY A 185 -7.05 -12.11 -10.96
N LEU A 186 -7.38 -13.40 -11.09
CA LEU A 186 -7.60 -14.29 -9.94
C LEU A 186 -6.30 -14.51 -9.16
N GLY A 187 -5.18 -14.76 -9.85
CA GLY A 187 -3.87 -14.93 -9.22
C GLY A 187 -3.41 -13.70 -8.43
N LEU A 188 -3.71 -12.49 -8.90
CA LEU A 188 -3.46 -11.26 -8.15
C LEU A 188 -4.32 -11.19 -6.88
N VAL A 189 -5.61 -11.54 -6.95
CA VAL A 189 -6.48 -11.62 -5.77
C VAL A 189 -5.94 -12.62 -4.76
N THR A 190 -5.69 -13.86 -5.18
CA THR A 190 -5.13 -14.92 -4.32
C THR A 190 -3.81 -14.49 -3.70
N ALA A 191 -2.89 -13.92 -4.47
CA ALA A 191 -1.60 -13.46 -3.96
C ALA A 191 -1.71 -12.28 -2.99
N LEU A 192 -2.67 -11.37 -3.19
CA LEU A 192 -2.92 -10.27 -2.26
C LEU A 192 -3.52 -10.75 -0.93
N LEU A 193 -4.41 -11.74 -0.98
CA LEU A 193 -5.05 -12.35 0.19
C LEU A 193 -4.11 -13.27 0.96
N ALA A 194 -3.25 -14.01 0.24
CA ALA A 194 -2.24 -14.90 0.83
C ALA A 194 -1.04 -14.16 1.43
N LYS A 195 -1.00 -12.82 1.40
CA LYS A 195 0.12 -12.08 1.99
C LYS A 195 0.15 -12.33 3.50
N PRO A 196 1.30 -12.78 4.06
CA PRO A 196 1.44 -13.11 5.47
C PRO A 196 1.32 -11.90 6.44
N ASN A 197 0.95 -10.72 5.93
CA ASN A 197 0.87 -9.44 6.65
C ASN A 197 -0.54 -8.83 6.55
N GLY A 198 -1.55 -9.65 6.25
CA GLY A 198 -2.94 -9.24 6.19
C GLY A 198 -3.37 -8.49 4.93
N GLY A 199 -2.52 -8.44 3.89
CA GLY A 199 -2.86 -7.92 2.57
C GLY A 199 -3.47 -6.50 2.58
N PRO A 200 -4.15 -6.10 1.51
CA PRO A 200 -5.01 -4.92 1.53
C PRO A 200 -6.18 -5.11 2.53
N LYS A 201 -6.55 -4.03 3.23
CA LYS A 201 -7.78 -3.95 4.05
C LYS A 201 -9.04 -4.21 3.22
N HIS A 202 -9.04 -3.82 1.95
CA HIS A 202 -10.07 -4.22 1.00
C HIS A 202 -9.42 -4.72 -0.28
N VAL A 203 -9.78 -5.93 -0.70
CA VAL A 203 -9.53 -6.42 -2.06
C VAL A 203 -10.89 -6.46 -2.74
N ILE A 204 -11.09 -5.63 -3.77
CA ILE A 204 -12.33 -5.58 -4.55
C ILE A 204 -12.04 -6.28 -5.88
N ALA A 205 -12.56 -7.49 -6.05
CA ALA A 205 -12.42 -8.27 -7.27
C ALA A 205 -13.67 -8.09 -8.13
N THR A 206 -13.50 -7.82 -9.43
CA THR A 206 -14.67 -7.70 -10.32
C THR A 206 -14.79 -8.84 -11.33
N THR A 207 -16.02 -9.23 -11.58
CA THR A 207 -16.40 -10.27 -12.54
C THR A 207 -17.58 -9.81 -13.40
N ARG A 208 -17.73 -10.35 -14.61
CA ARG A 208 -18.91 -10.03 -15.46
C ARG A 208 -20.20 -10.65 -14.92
N GLN A 209 -20.08 -11.78 -14.25
CA GLN A 209 -21.18 -12.51 -13.61
C GLN A 209 -21.20 -12.22 -12.11
N ALA A 210 -22.36 -12.33 -11.48
CA ALA A 210 -22.54 -12.09 -10.05
C ALA A 210 -21.85 -13.14 -9.16
N THR A 211 -21.59 -14.34 -9.69
CA THR A 211 -20.94 -15.45 -8.98
C THR A 211 -19.70 -15.93 -9.73
N ASN A 212 -18.73 -16.46 -8.99
CA ASN A 212 -17.53 -17.10 -9.53
C ASN A 212 -16.99 -18.07 -8.46
N PRO A 213 -17.03 -19.40 -8.69
CA PRO A 213 -16.74 -20.39 -7.66
C PRO A 213 -15.41 -20.17 -6.92
N ALA A 214 -14.35 -19.81 -7.65
CA ALA A 214 -13.03 -19.58 -7.05
C ALA A 214 -13.00 -18.32 -6.16
N LEU A 215 -13.65 -17.24 -6.58
CA LEU A 215 -13.75 -16.03 -5.75
C LEU A 215 -14.78 -16.18 -4.62
N ASP A 216 -15.83 -16.97 -4.82
CA ASP A 216 -16.83 -17.28 -3.79
C ASP A 216 -16.17 -18.08 -2.65
N GLU A 217 -15.38 -19.11 -2.98
CA GLU A 217 -14.60 -19.87 -1.99
C GLU A 217 -13.60 -18.98 -1.23
N LEU A 218 -12.87 -18.11 -1.95
CA LEU A 218 -11.95 -17.17 -1.31
C LEU A 218 -12.68 -16.15 -0.42
N ARG A 219 -13.89 -15.72 -0.80
CA ARG A 219 -14.69 -14.77 -0.01
C ARG A 219 -15.12 -15.38 1.31
N ASP A 220 -15.46 -16.67 1.31
CA ASP A 220 -15.83 -17.40 2.52
C ASP A 220 -14.65 -17.53 3.51
N GLN A 221 -13.42 -17.47 3.00
CA GLN A 221 -12.18 -17.53 3.79
C GLN A 221 -11.64 -16.14 4.20
N HIS A 222 -12.05 -15.07 3.50
CA HIS A 222 -11.45 -13.74 3.63
C HIS A 222 -12.50 -12.63 3.70
N LEU A 223 -12.78 -12.15 4.92
CA LEU A 223 -13.71 -11.04 5.19
C LEU A 223 -13.31 -9.69 4.53
N ASN A 224 -12.08 -9.57 4.05
CA ASN A 224 -11.57 -8.39 3.34
C ASN A 224 -11.68 -8.49 1.80
N LEU A 225 -12.20 -9.60 1.25
CA LEU A 225 -12.50 -9.75 -0.17
C LEU A 225 -13.96 -9.33 -0.46
N HIS A 226 -14.13 -8.44 -1.43
CA HIS A 226 -15.41 -7.97 -1.94
C HIS A 226 -15.50 -8.37 -3.42
N VAL A 227 -16.53 -9.12 -3.80
CA VAL A 227 -16.74 -9.53 -5.20
C VAL A 227 -17.88 -8.71 -5.77
N LEU A 228 -17.60 -7.88 -6.77
CA LEU A 228 -18.58 -6.99 -7.41
C LEU A 228 -18.75 -7.33 -8.89
N GLN A 229 -19.98 -7.22 -9.37
CA GLN A 229 -20.25 -7.35 -10.79
C GLN A 229 -19.84 -6.08 -11.54
N LEU A 230 -19.11 -6.23 -12.64
CA LEU A 230 -18.76 -5.14 -13.54
C LEU A 230 -18.69 -5.64 -14.99
N ASP A 231 -19.56 -5.10 -15.84
CA ASP A 231 -19.40 -5.18 -17.29
C ASP A 231 -18.63 -3.95 -17.78
N GLY A 232 -17.40 -4.16 -18.26
CA GLY A 232 -16.54 -3.09 -18.77
C GLY A 232 -17.10 -2.37 -20.01
N THR A 233 -18.18 -2.85 -20.63
CA THR A 233 -18.80 -2.22 -21.81
C THR A 233 -20.06 -1.43 -21.49
N ASP A 234 -20.62 -1.57 -20.28
CA ASP A 234 -21.78 -0.81 -19.82
C ASP A 234 -21.36 0.41 -18.99
N TYR A 235 -20.92 1.46 -19.68
CA TYR A 235 -20.45 2.69 -19.03
C TYR A 235 -21.51 3.40 -18.19
N LYS A 236 -22.81 3.15 -18.46
CA LYS A 236 -23.90 3.76 -17.66
C LYS A 236 -23.95 3.19 -16.25
N SER A 237 -23.48 1.96 -16.07
CA SER A 237 -23.39 1.31 -14.75
C SER A 237 -22.25 1.84 -13.88
N PHE A 238 -21.26 2.54 -14.46
CA PHE A 238 -20.02 2.88 -13.76
C PHE A 238 -20.23 3.84 -12.59
N ASP A 239 -21.20 4.74 -12.67
CA ASP A 239 -21.53 5.63 -11.53
C ASP A 239 -22.14 4.83 -10.36
N GLY A 240 -22.98 3.84 -10.66
CA GLY A 240 -23.53 2.92 -9.67
C GLY A 240 -22.47 2.01 -9.07
N PHE A 241 -21.54 1.53 -9.89
CA PHE A 241 -20.37 0.76 -9.43
C PHE A 241 -19.44 1.60 -8.56
N ALA A 242 -19.16 2.85 -8.95
CA ALA A 242 -18.32 3.76 -8.17
C ALA A 242 -18.91 4.06 -6.78
N LYS A 243 -20.24 4.13 -6.66
CA LYS A 243 -20.94 4.22 -5.36
C LYS A 243 -20.70 2.97 -4.50
N GLN A 244 -20.86 1.77 -5.05
CA GLN A 244 -20.56 0.52 -4.31
C GLN A 244 -19.11 0.48 -3.84
N VAL A 245 -18.17 0.91 -4.68
CA VAL A 245 -16.75 1.02 -4.28
C VAL A 245 -16.58 2.06 -3.18
N ALA A 246 -17.22 3.22 -3.28
CA ALA A 246 -17.20 4.26 -2.26
C ALA A 246 -17.75 3.76 -0.92
N ASP A 247 -18.83 2.98 -0.92
CA ASP A 247 -19.40 2.39 0.30
C ASP A 247 -18.42 1.42 0.98
N ILE A 248 -17.64 0.66 0.19
CA ILE A 248 -16.63 -0.26 0.71
C ILE A 248 -15.41 0.47 1.28
N VAL A 249 -14.88 1.45 0.54
CA VAL A 249 -13.62 2.12 0.91
C VAL A 249 -13.82 3.29 1.87
N GLY A 250 -15.04 3.83 1.94
CA GLY A 250 -15.43 5.00 2.73
C GLY A 250 -14.64 6.25 2.35
N ASP A 251 -14.56 7.19 3.29
CA ASP A 251 -13.84 8.47 3.12
C ASP A 251 -12.33 8.30 2.85
N ARG A 252 -11.79 7.09 3.01
CA ARG A 252 -10.40 6.79 2.67
C ARG A 252 -10.17 6.85 1.17
N GLY A 253 -11.13 6.38 0.39
CA GLY A 253 -10.93 6.22 -1.05
C GLY A 253 -10.04 5.03 -1.42
N LEU A 254 -9.92 4.81 -2.72
CA LEU A 254 -9.27 3.65 -3.34
C LEU A 254 -7.77 3.90 -3.57
N ASP A 255 -6.88 3.03 -3.07
CA ASP A 255 -5.43 3.20 -3.20
C ASP A 255 -4.86 2.62 -4.50
N THR A 256 -5.38 1.51 -5.00
CA THR A 256 -4.88 0.89 -6.22
C THR A 256 -6.04 0.44 -7.09
N LEU A 257 -6.09 0.93 -8.32
CA LEU A 257 -6.96 0.42 -9.38
C LEU A 257 -6.12 -0.37 -10.37
N ILE A 258 -6.37 -1.66 -10.53
CA ILE A 258 -5.74 -2.51 -11.54
C ILE A 258 -6.77 -2.82 -12.63
N ASN A 259 -6.67 -2.10 -13.75
CA ASN A 259 -7.44 -2.34 -14.96
C ASN A 259 -6.84 -3.55 -15.70
N ASN A 260 -7.18 -4.73 -15.20
CA ASN A 260 -6.73 -6.04 -15.72
C ASN A 260 -7.68 -6.67 -16.73
N ALA A 261 -8.95 -6.22 -16.83
CA ALA A 261 -9.92 -6.81 -17.75
C ALA A 261 -9.40 -6.74 -19.19
N VAL A 262 -9.51 -7.86 -19.90
CA VAL A 262 -8.99 -8.00 -21.25
C VAL A 262 -9.87 -8.91 -22.08
N THR A 263 -10.04 -8.56 -23.35
CA THR A 263 -10.64 -9.43 -24.36
C THR A 263 -9.79 -9.48 -25.64
N ALA A 264 -10.07 -10.47 -26.49
CA ALA A 264 -9.46 -10.66 -27.80
C ALA A 264 -10.56 -10.93 -28.87
N ASP A 265 -11.67 -10.21 -28.75
CA ASP A 265 -12.83 -10.27 -29.67
C ASP A 265 -12.60 -9.43 -30.94
N ASP A 266 -13.67 -8.92 -31.56
CA ASP A 266 -13.61 -7.98 -32.68
C ASP A 266 -12.95 -6.65 -32.28
N MET A 267 -12.62 -5.85 -33.30
CA MET A 267 -11.95 -4.55 -33.16
C MET A 267 -12.66 -3.62 -32.16
N VAL A 268 -13.97 -3.44 -32.30
CA VAL A 268 -14.73 -2.48 -31.50
C VAL A 268 -14.78 -2.95 -30.06
N THR A 269 -15.03 -4.24 -29.84
CA THR A 269 -15.08 -4.83 -28.50
C THR A 269 -13.71 -4.77 -27.80
N ASN A 270 -12.60 -4.96 -28.51
CA ASN A 270 -11.26 -4.76 -27.96
C ASN A 270 -11.02 -3.32 -27.50
N PHE A 271 -11.37 -2.33 -28.32
CA PHE A 271 -11.23 -0.93 -27.92
C PHE A 271 -12.11 -0.58 -26.72
N LYS A 272 -13.35 -1.07 -26.69
CA LYS A 272 -14.27 -0.89 -25.56
C LYS A 272 -13.68 -1.47 -24.27
N VAL A 273 -13.27 -2.74 -24.26
CA VAL A 273 -12.82 -3.44 -23.06
C VAL A 273 -11.38 -3.08 -22.67
N ASN A 274 -10.45 -3.04 -23.62
CA ASN A 274 -9.02 -2.94 -23.34
C ASN A 274 -8.52 -1.49 -23.22
N SER A 275 -9.27 -0.49 -23.71
CA SER A 275 -8.80 0.91 -23.78
C SER A 275 -9.81 1.90 -23.19
N VAL A 276 -11.03 1.92 -23.70
CA VAL A 276 -12.07 2.89 -23.30
C VAL A 276 -12.55 2.60 -21.88
N SER A 277 -12.80 1.34 -21.54
CA SER A 277 -13.24 0.93 -20.20
C SER A 277 -12.24 1.36 -19.11
N PRO A 278 -10.92 1.09 -19.20
CA PRO A 278 -9.94 1.61 -18.24
C PRO A 278 -10.01 3.13 -18.02
N LEU A 279 -10.16 3.91 -19.10
CA LEU A 279 -10.30 5.37 -19.00
C LEU A 279 -11.61 5.77 -18.31
N MET A 280 -12.73 5.22 -18.76
CA MET A 280 -14.06 5.54 -18.25
C MET A 280 -14.22 5.11 -16.80
N LEU A 281 -13.66 3.96 -16.42
CA LEU A 281 -13.68 3.45 -15.05
C LEU A 281 -12.79 4.31 -14.15
N THR A 282 -11.61 4.69 -14.62
CA THR A 282 -10.73 5.63 -13.89
C THR A 282 -11.44 6.97 -13.66
N LYS A 283 -12.17 7.48 -14.66
CA LYS A 283 -12.99 8.68 -14.53
C LYS A 283 -14.11 8.51 -13.50
N ALA A 284 -14.84 7.40 -13.53
CA ALA A 284 -15.93 7.14 -12.59
C ALA A 284 -15.42 6.97 -11.14
N LEU A 285 -14.27 6.30 -10.96
CA LEU A 285 -13.62 6.13 -9.66
C LEU A 285 -12.76 7.32 -9.25
N LEU A 286 -12.68 8.38 -10.06
CA LEU A 286 -11.86 9.55 -9.78
C LEU A 286 -12.17 10.19 -8.41
N PRO A 287 -13.43 10.29 -7.94
CA PRO A 287 -13.71 10.81 -6.60
C PRO A 287 -13.04 9.99 -5.50
N VAL A 288 -13.15 8.66 -5.52
CA VAL A 288 -12.55 7.79 -4.50
C VAL A 288 -11.02 7.68 -4.66
N LEU A 289 -10.49 7.77 -5.88
CA LEU A 289 -9.05 7.86 -6.11
C LEU A 289 -8.51 9.20 -5.58
N LYS A 290 -9.24 10.31 -5.77
CA LYS A 290 -8.89 11.63 -5.23
C LYS A 290 -8.96 11.67 -3.71
N GLN A 291 -9.90 10.95 -3.08
CA GLN A 291 -9.92 10.79 -1.63
C GLN A 291 -8.62 10.14 -1.13
N SER A 292 -8.20 9.02 -1.73
CA SER A 292 -6.91 8.38 -1.40
C SER A 292 -5.72 9.30 -1.70
N GLY A 293 -5.69 9.93 -2.88
CA GLY A 293 -4.63 10.86 -3.27
C GLY A 293 -4.54 12.10 -2.37
N ALA A 294 -5.67 12.62 -1.90
CA ALA A 294 -5.74 13.75 -0.96
C ALA A 294 -5.19 13.37 0.43
N THR A 295 -5.31 12.10 0.83
CA THR A 295 -4.62 11.56 2.02
C THR A 295 -3.12 11.31 1.79
N LYS A 296 -2.63 11.55 0.56
CA LYS A 296 -1.22 11.42 0.14
C LYS A 296 -0.65 10.02 0.34
N ARG A 297 -1.54 9.02 0.30
CA ARG A 297 -1.18 7.60 0.22
C ARG A 297 -0.66 7.31 -1.20
N LYS A 298 0.02 6.17 -1.37
CA LYS A 298 0.47 5.74 -2.70
C LYS A 298 -0.76 5.32 -3.51
N THR A 299 -1.38 6.28 -4.19
CA THR A 299 -2.53 6.05 -5.06
C THR A 299 -2.07 5.80 -6.48
N ILE A 300 -2.47 4.67 -7.06
CA ILE A 300 -2.01 4.26 -8.39
C ILE A 300 -3.10 3.61 -9.24
N VAL A 301 -3.15 4.02 -10.50
CA VAL A 301 -3.89 3.33 -11.56
C VAL A 301 -2.88 2.51 -12.36
N VAL A 302 -3.09 1.20 -12.41
CA VAL A 302 -2.29 0.24 -13.16
C VAL A 302 -3.12 -0.26 -14.32
N ASN A 303 -2.69 0.04 -15.54
CA ASN A 303 -3.30 -0.47 -16.76
C ASN A 303 -2.54 -1.69 -17.26
N MET A 304 -3.20 -2.84 -17.36
CA MET A 304 -2.58 -4.05 -17.88
C MET A 304 -2.46 -3.97 -19.40
N SER A 305 -1.26 -3.61 -19.85
CA SER A 305 -0.88 -3.54 -21.25
C SER A 305 -0.25 -4.86 -21.73
N SER A 306 0.34 -4.85 -22.92
CA SER A 306 1.01 -5.98 -23.53
C SER A 306 2.16 -5.50 -24.41
N ILE A 307 3.13 -6.38 -24.66
CA ILE A 307 4.14 -6.17 -25.70
C ILE A 307 3.50 -5.90 -27.07
N GLY A 308 2.31 -6.44 -27.31
CA GLY A 308 1.49 -6.16 -28.49
C GLY A 308 1.05 -4.69 -28.63
N GLY A 309 1.06 -3.91 -27.54
CA GLY A 309 0.80 -2.47 -27.59
C GLY A 309 2.01 -1.62 -27.97
N SER A 310 3.19 -2.23 -28.17
CA SER A 310 4.39 -1.54 -28.63
C SER A 310 4.40 -1.42 -30.14
N ILE A 311 4.38 -0.20 -30.65
CA ILE A 311 4.50 0.07 -32.09
C ILE A 311 5.89 -0.30 -32.65
N THR A 312 6.90 -0.41 -31.78
CA THR A 312 8.28 -0.74 -32.16
C THR A 312 8.55 -2.24 -32.08
N VAL A 313 7.99 -2.91 -31.07
CA VAL A 313 8.34 -4.30 -30.74
C VAL A 313 7.31 -5.29 -31.29
N ALA A 314 6.01 -4.98 -31.23
CA ALA A 314 4.96 -5.91 -31.64
C ALA A 314 5.06 -6.39 -33.10
N PRO A 315 5.38 -5.53 -34.10
CA PRO A 315 5.49 -5.97 -35.50
C PRO A 315 6.58 -7.01 -35.75
N ASN A 316 7.59 -7.07 -34.88
CA ASN A 316 8.74 -7.97 -35.03
C ASN A 316 8.58 -9.29 -34.26
N LEU A 317 7.63 -9.38 -33.33
CA LEU A 317 7.46 -10.54 -32.45
C LEU A 317 6.18 -11.34 -32.69
N LEU A 318 5.16 -10.75 -33.33
CA LEU A 318 3.87 -11.39 -33.51
C LEU A 318 3.63 -11.65 -35.02
N PRO A 319 3.82 -12.89 -35.50
CA PRO A 319 3.86 -13.23 -36.94
C PRO A 319 2.51 -13.14 -37.66
N SER A 320 1.44 -12.78 -36.96
CA SER A 320 0.14 -12.42 -37.50
C SER A 320 -0.45 -11.32 -36.63
N MET A 321 -0.64 -10.13 -37.20
CA MET A 321 -1.15 -8.96 -36.47
C MET A 321 -2.50 -9.31 -35.84
N TYR A 322 -2.55 -9.41 -34.51
CA TYR A 322 -3.79 -9.35 -33.73
C TYR A 322 -4.36 -7.92 -33.86
N TYR A 323 -4.91 -7.60 -35.04
CA TYR A 323 -5.37 -6.27 -35.42
C TYR A 323 -6.37 -5.65 -34.44
N PRO A 324 -7.27 -6.40 -33.76
CA PRO A 324 -8.08 -5.84 -32.67
C PRO A 324 -7.28 -5.52 -31.40
N TYR A 325 -6.40 -6.44 -31.00
CA TYR A 325 -5.77 -6.42 -29.68
C TYR A 325 -4.60 -5.43 -29.61
N CYS A 326 -3.66 -5.49 -30.56
CA CYS A 326 -2.44 -4.68 -30.53
C CYS A 326 -2.75 -3.16 -30.55
N PRO A 327 -3.58 -2.63 -31.47
CA PRO A 327 -3.99 -1.23 -31.45
C PRO A 327 -4.73 -0.83 -30.17
N SER A 328 -5.58 -1.71 -29.62
CA SER A 328 -6.26 -1.41 -28.35
C SER A 328 -5.27 -1.25 -27.17
N LYS A 329 -4.18 -2.03 -27.14
CA LYS A 329 -3.14 -1.92 -26.12
C LYS A 329 -2.21 -0.73 -26.37
N ALA A 330 -1.95 -0.37 -27.63
CA ALA A 330 -1.25 0.87 -27.97
C ALA A 330 -2.07 2.11 -27.54
N ALA A 331 -3.38 2.09 -27.78
CA ALA A 331 -4.30 3.12 -27.30
C ALA A 331 -4.31 3.20 -25.76
N LEU A 332 -4.33 2.06 -25.06
CA LEU A 332 -4.23 2.02 -23.60
C LEU A 332 -2.91 2.65 -23.10
N ASN A 333 -1.79 2.42 -23.79
CA ASN A 333 -0.51 3.04 -23.44
C ASN A 333 -0.57 4.57 -23.54
N MET A 334 -1.14 5.11 -24.62
CA MET A 334 -1.31 6.55 -24.78
C MET A 334 -2.27 7.13 -23.75
N ILE A 335 -3.42 6.49 -23.52
CA ILE A 335 -4.37 6.85 -22.46
C ILE A 335 -3.67 6.90 -21.10
N THR A 336 -2.84 5.90 -20.80
CA THR A 336 -2.09 5.85 -19.54
C THR A 336 -1.13 7.02 -19.41
N LYS A 337 -0.47 7.42 -20.50
CA LYS A 337 0.40 8.60 -20.51
C LYS A 337 -0.40 9.87 -20.24
N CYS A 338 -1.55 10.07 -20.87
CA CYS A 338 -2.43 11.20 -20.60
C CYS A 338 -2.90 11.21 -19.14
N LEU A 339 -3.40 10.06 -18.63
CA LEU A 339 -3.80 9.91 -17.23
C LEU A 339 -2.66 10.23 -16.27
N SER A 340 -1.41 9.87 -16.58
CA SER A 340 -0.26 10.17 -15.70
C SER A 340 -0.02 11.67 -15.54
N ILE A 341 -0.39 12.48 -16.54
CA ILE A 341 -0.31 13.94 -16.51
C ILE A 341 -1.51 14.51 -15.76
N ASP A 342 -2.72 14.11 -16.14
CA ASP A 342 -3.96 14.63 -15.58
C ASP A 342 -4.10 14.34 -14.08
N LEU A 343 -3.72 13.13 -13.67
CA LEU A 343 -3.87 12.64 -12.30
C LEU A 343 -2.74 13.08 -11.36
N ALA A 344 -1.61 13.56 -11.89
CA ALA A 344 -0.46 13.96 -11.07
C ALA A 344 -0.79 15.10 -10.09
N SER A 345 -1.62 16.05 -10.50
CA SER A 345 -2.09 17.16 -9.65
C SER A 345 -2.90 16.69 -8.42
N HIS A 346 -3.36 15.44 -8.45
CA HIS A 346 -4.13 14.80 -7.38
C HIS A 346 -3.31 13.75 -6.61
N ALA A 347 -1.98 13.73 -6.78
CA ALA A 347 -1.07 12.75 -6.18
C ALA A 347 -1.40 11.29 -6.54
N ILE A 348 -1.98 11.07 -7.72
CA ILE A 348 -2.29 9.74 -8.25
C ILE A 348 -1.34 9.44 -9.41
N MET A 349 -0.68 8.28 -9.35
CA MET A 349 0.16 7.79 -10.43
C MET A 349 -0.68 6.98 -11.43
N ALA A 350 -0.32 7.03 -12.72
CA ALA A 350 -0.85 6.09 -13.71
C ALA A 350 0.32 5.40 -14.43
N VAL A 351 0.28 4.07 -14.50
CA VAL A 351 1.33 3.26 -15.12
C VAL A 351 0.73 2.15 -15.99
N ALA A 352 1.45 1.79 -17.04
CA ALA A 352 1.11 0.65 -17.90
C ALA A 352 2.13 -0.46 -17.65
N ILE A 353 1.66 -1.70 -17.47
CA ILE A 353 2.51 -2.86 -17.21
C ILE A 353 2.17 -3.97 -18.21
N HIS A 354 3.16 -4.60 -18.81
CA HIS A 354 2.98 -5.87 -19.52
C HIS A 354 3.41 -7.03 -18.61
N PRO A 355 2.59 -8.07 -18.41
CA PRO A 355 2.92 -9.18 -17.52
C PRO A 355 3.84 -10.24 -18.15
N GLY A 356 4.13 -10.13 -19.45
CA GLY A 356 4.76 -11.21 -20.22
C GLY A 356 3.72 -12.23 -20.72
N SER A 357 4.19 -13.28 -21.40
CA SER A 357 3.33 -14.41 -21.78
C SER A 357 3.06 -15.28 -20.54
N VAL A 358 1.78 -15.49 -20.22
CA VAL A 358 1.33 -16.28 -19.06
C VAL A 358 0.43 -17.38 -19.57
N GLN A 359 0.66 -18.61 -19.10
CA GLN A 359 -0.09 -19.80 -19.49
C GLN A 359 -1.60 -19.61 -19.26
N ARG A 360 -2.40 -19.91 -20.28
CA ARG A 360 -3.87 -19.99 -20.17
C ARG A 360 -4.23 -21.46 -20.14
N ASP A 361 -4.28 -22.01 -18.93
CA ASP A 361 -4.57 -23.41 -18.59
C ASP A 361 -3.41 -24.41 -18.81
N VAL A 362 -3.49 -25.55 -18.10
CA VAL A 362 -2.39 -26.52 -17.87
C VAL A 362 -1.97 -27.28 -19.15
N ASP A 363 -2.78 -27.23 -20.21
CA ASP A 363 -2.55 -27.97 -21.45
C ASP A 363 -1.80 -27.17 -22.54
N ASP A 364 -1.42 -25.91 -22.28
CA ASP A 364 -0.76 -25.05 -23.26
C ASP A 364 0.77 -25.15 -23.13
N THR A 365 1.37 -26.15 -23.79
CA THR A 365 2.80 -26.53 -23.67
C THR A 365 3.75 -25.80 -24.60
N ASP A 366 3.51 -24.52 -24.92
CA ASP A 366 4.44 -23.76 -25.76
C ASP A 366 5.25 -22.74 -24.93
N GLY A 367 6.49 -23.15 -24.61
CA GLY A 367 7.63 -22.28 -24.28
C GLY A 367 7.44 -21.11 -23.31
N THR A 368 6.77 -21.28 -22.16
CA THR A 368 6.48 -20.19 -21.21
C THR A 368 7.18 -20.32 -19.84
N ILE A 369 7.41 -19.16 -19.22
CA ILE A 369 8.15 -18.97 -17.96
C ILE A 369 7.20 -19.16 -16.76
N PRO A 370 7.58 -19.91 -15.71
CA PRO A 370 6.75 -20.13 -14.52
C PRO A 370 6.37 -18.84 -13.78
N MET A 371 5.18 -18.79 -13.18
CA MET A 371 4.67 -17.64 -12.40
C MET A 371 5.62 -17.15 -11.30
N GLU A 372 6.41 -18.04 -10.69
CA GLU A 372 7.42 -17.70 -9.69
C GLU A 372 8.55 -16.80 -10.24
N THR A 373 8.88 -16.93 -11.52
CA THR A 373 9.91 -16.13 -12.19
C THR A 373 9.42 -14.70 -12.45
N ILE A 374 8.12 -14.49 -12.68
CA ILE A 374 7.53 -13.14 -12.85
C ILE A 374 7.63 -12.34 -11.53
N PHE A 375 7.35 -12.98 -10.39
CA PHE A 375 7.49 -12.33 -9.08
C PHE A 375 8.95 -12.04 -8.71
N THR A 376 9.89 -12.87 -9.19
CA THR A 376 11.32 -12.62 -9.04
C THR A 376 11.74 -11.38 -9.84
N SER A 377 11.23 -11.21 -11.06
CA SER A 377 11.42 -10.01 -11.88
C SER A 377 10.79 -8.75 -11.30
N MET A 378 9.69 -8.86 -10.53
CA MET A 378 9.11 -7.72 -9.79
C MET A 378 9.93 -7.33 -8.55
N LYS A 379 10.65 -8.28 -7.93
CA LYS A 379 11.56 -8.00 -6.78
C LYS A 379 12.89 -7.40 -7.23
N SER A 380 13.36 -7.69 -8.44
CA SER A 380 14.62 -7.15 -9.00
C SER A 380 14.50 -5.71 -9.57
N TYR A 381 13.31 -5.08 -9.50
CA TYR A 381 13.06 -3.70 -9.94
C TYR A 381 13.87 -2.60 -9.22
N LYS A 382 14.82 -2.96 -8.36
CA LYS A 382 15.72 -2.02 -7.66
C LYS A 382 16.99 -1.68 -8.43
N HIS A 383 17.38 -2.40 -9.49
CA HIS A 383 18.61 -2.09 -10.24
C HIS A 383 18.35 -2.24 -11.74
N PHE A 384 18.18 -1.12 -12.45
CA PHE A 384 18.49 -1.07 -13.88
C PHE A 384 19.30 0.19 -14.18
N SER A 385 20.60 -0.05 -14.34
CA SER A 385 21.49 0.77 -15.13
C SER A 385 21.09 0.69 -16.60
N ASN A 386 21.16 1.84 -17.26
CA ASN A 386 20.94 2.24 -18.66
C ASN A 386 21.27 1.31 -19.85
N GLN A 387 21.30 -0.02 -19.76
CA GLN A 387 21.54 -0.85 -20.95
C GLN A 387 20.54 -2.01 -21.05
N ASP A 388 19.93 -2.07 -22.23
CA ASP A 388 19.04 -3.08 -22.78
C ASP A 388 17.54 -2.99 -22.42
N TYR A 389 16.74 -2.80 -23.48
CA TYR A 389 15.29 -2.52 -23.59
C TYR A 389 14.86 -1.04 -23.48
N PRO A 390 14.42 -0.40 -24.59
CA PRO A 390 14.07 1.01 -24.58
C PRO A 390 12.77 1.25 -23.80
N ILE A 391 12.91 1.74 -22.57
CA ILE A 391 11.88 2.52 -21.90
C ILE A 391 11.85 3.87 -22.61
N PHE A 392 10.70 4.26 -23.18
CA PHE A 392 10.45 5.65 -23.58
C PHE A 392 10.30 6.51 -22.31
N VAL A 393 11.42 6.94 -21.74
CA VAL A 393 11.49 8.16 -20.93
C VAL A 393 12.06 9.24 -21.82
N VAL A 394 11.22 10.12 -22.35
CA VAL A 394 11.70 11.38 -22.93
C VAL A 394 11.85 12.36 -21.76
N PRO A 395 13.08 12.77 -21.37
CA PRO A 395 13.25 13.93 -20.53
C PRO A 395 13.09 15.14 -21.43
N MET A 396 12.02 15.92 -21.28
CA MET A 396 12.07 17.29 -21.76
C MET A 396 12.57 18.20 -20.64
N MET A 397 13.78 18.68 -20.89
CA MET A 397 14.32 19.93 -20.36
C MET A 397 13.27 21.03 -20.44
N ARG A 398 13.29 21.88 -19.41
CA ARG A 398 12.61 23.17 -19.40
C ARG A 398 12.97 23.98 -20.66
N PHE A 399 11.98 24.57 -21.29
CA PHE A 399 12.05 25.93 -21.78
C PHE A 399 10.91 26.71 -21.14
#